data_AF-L1JFY0-F1
#
_entry.id   AF-L1JFY0-F1
#
_cell.length_a   1.000
_cell.length_b   1.000
_cell.length_c   1.000
_cell.angle_alpha   90.00
_cell.angle_beta   90.00
_cell.angle_gamma   90.00
#
_symmetry.space_group_name_H-M   'P 1'
#
loop_
_entity.id
_entity.type
_entity.pdbx_description
1 polymer ?
#
loop_
_entity_poly.entity_id
_entity_poly.type
_entity_poly.pdbx_seq_one_letter_code
_entity_poly.pdbx_strand_id
1 'polypeptide(L)' 'YRTLGLKPKCTAEDIKKAYREKARVLHPDFGGDPSAWQKLLKSYEILSEPESRKMYDEHG' A
#
# COMPACT_ATOMS: atom_id res chain seq x y z
N TYR A 1 1.93 5.72 2.92
CA TYR A 1 0.57 6.26 3.18
C TYR A 1 -0.12 6.88 1.96
N ARG A 2 0.41 7.96 1.37
CA ARG A 2 -0.19 8.66 0.20
C ARG A 2 -0.52 7.77 -1.00
N THR A 3 0.36 6.82 -1.35
CA THR A 3 0.17 5.88 -2.47
C THR A 3 -1.08 5.02 -2.31
N LEU A 4 -1.37 4.59 -1.08
CA LEU A 4 -2.56 3.81 -0.73
C LEU A 4 -3.78 4.70 -0.44
N GLY A 5 -3.60 6.03 -0.33
CA GLY A 5 -4.66 6.96 0.07
C GLY A 5 -5.03 6.86 1.55
N LEU A 6 -4.14 6.28 2.37
CA LEU A 6 -4.37 6.02 3.78
C LEU A 6 -3.73 7.08 4.66
N LYS A 7 -4.31 7.32 5.85
CA LYS A 7 -3.73 8.16 6.90
C LYS A 7 -2.61 7.40 7.65
N PRO A 8 -1.63 8.09 8.25
CA PRO A 8 -0.58 7.44 9.07
C PRO A 8 -1.14 6.64 10.25
N LYS A 9 -2.30 7.04 10.80
CA LYS A 9 -3.03 6.31 11.86
C LYS A 9 -3.84 5.08 11.40
N CYS A 10 -3.72 4.63 10.15
CA CYS A 10 -4.51 3.49 9.66
C CYS A 10 -4.08 2.17 10.30
N THR A 11 -4.97 1.20 10.43
CA THR A 11 -4.62 -0.13 10.95
C THR A 11 -4.02 -1.02 9.87
N ALA A 12 -3.41 -2.14 10.25
CA ALA A 12 -2.95 -3.15 9.28
C ALA A 12 -4.12 -3.70 8.44
N GLU A 13 -5.33 -3.75 9.01
CA GLU A 13 -6.55 -4.13 8.30
C GLU A 13 -6.93 -3.10 7.23
N ASP A 14 -6.88 -1.81 7.54
CA ASP A 14 -7.10 -0.73 6.57
C ASP A 14 -6.10 -0.80 5.41
N ILE A 15 -4.82 -1.10 5.70
CA ILE A 15 -3.77 -1.28 4.70
C ILE A 15 -4.09 -2.45 3.77
N LYS A 16 -4.47 -3.61 4.32
CA LYS A 16 -4.90 -4.76 3.53
C LYS A 16 -6.13 -4.47 2.68
N LYS A 17 -7.11 -3.75 3.25
CA LYS A 17 -8.36 -3.40 2.57
C LYS A 17 -8.10 -2.46 1.39
N ALA A 18 -7.39 -1.35 1.62
CA ALA A 18 -7.05 -0.39 0.58
C ALA A 18 -6.13 -1.01 -0.48
N TYR A 19 -5.20 -1.88 -0.10
CA TYR A 19 -4.39 -2.64 -1.04
C TYR A 19 -5.27 -3.49 -1.95
N ARG A 20 -6.22 -4.27 -1.41
CA ARG A 20 -7.13 -5.09 -2.23
C ARG A 20 -7.99 -4.26 -3.17
N GLU A 21 -8.51 -3.13 -2.70
CA GLU A 21 -9.33 -2.23 -3.52
C GLU A 21 -8.51 -1.62 -4.67
N LYS A 22 -7.35 -1.04 -4.36
CA LYS A 22 -6.47 -0.49 -5.38
C LYS A 22 -5.87 -1.56 -6.28
N ALA A 23 -5.64 -2.75 -5.77
CA ALA A 23 -5.09 -3.83 -6.55
C ALA A 23 -6.04 -4.17 -7.70
N ARG A 24 -7.34 -4.32 -7.43
CA ARG A 24 -8.33 -4.62 -8.49
C ARG A 24 -8.38 -3.55 -9.59
N VAL A 25 -8.11 -2.29 -9.25
CA VAL A 25 -8.13 -1.16 -10.19
C VAL A 25 -6.80 -0.97 -10.93
N LEU A 26 -5.68 -1.19 -10.24
CA LEU A 26 -4.33 -0.98 -10.77
C LEU A 26 -3.72 -2.23 -11.42
N HIS A 27 -4.35 -3.40 -11.29
CA HIS A 27 -3.81 -4.64 -11.81
C HIS A 27 -3.75 -4.59 -13.36
N PRO A 28 -2.61 -4.94 -13.96
CA PRO A 28 -2.39 -4.79 -15.40
C PRO A 28 -3.34 -5.64 -16.25
N ASP A 29 -3.83 -6.76 -15.70
CA ASP A 29 -4.80 -7.66 -16.34
C ASP A 29 -6.17 -7.00 -16.58
N PHE A 30 -6.51 -5.97 -15.81
CA PHE A 30 -7.75 -5.18 -15.99
C PHE A 30 -7.50 -3.87 -16.76
N GLY A 31 -6.33 -3.72 -17.40
CA GLY A 31 -5.93 -2.48 -18.08
C GLY A 31 -5.36 -1.42 -17.13
N GLY A 32 -4.96 -1.82 -15.91
CA GLY A 32 -4.29 -0.96 -14.95
C GLY A 32 -2.83 -0.68 -15.30
N ASP A 33 -2.26 0.34 -14.67
CA ASP A 33 -0.91 0.80 -14.98
C ASP A 33 0.16 -0.02 -14.21
N PRO A 34 1.07 -0.73 -14.90
CA PRO A 34 2.06 -1.58 -14.25
C PRO A 34 3.04 -0.79 -13.36
N SER A 35 3.32 0.48 -13.69
CA SER A 35 4.12 1.36 -12.83
C SER A 35 3.37 1.71 -11.53
N ALA A 36 2.06 1.95 -11.61
CA ALA A 36 1.24 2.18 -10.43
C ALA A 36 1.08 0.90 -9.59
N TRP A 37 0.96 -0.26 -10.24
CA TRP A 37 0.94 -1.57 -9.58
C TRP A 37 2.21 -1.85 -8.78
N GLN A 38 3.39 -1.62 -9.36
CA GLN A 38 4.66 -1.76 -8.63
C GLN A 38 4.73 -0.84 -7.41
N LYS A 39 4.29 0.42 -7.54
CA LYS A 39 4.23 1.37 -6.40
C LYS A 39 3.27 0.89 -5.31
N LEU A 40 2.14 0.29 -5.69
CA LEU A 40 1.17 -0.29 -4.77
C LEU A 40 1.79 -1.44 -3.97
N LEU A 41 2.42 -2.40 -4.66
CA LEU A 41 3.11 -3.53 -4.05
C LEU A 41 4.18 -3.08 -3.06
N LYS A 42 5.07 -2.16 -3.49
CA LYS A 42 6.16 -1.66 -2.65
C LYS A 42 5.64 -0.93 -1.41
N SER A 43 4.56 -0.18 -1.55
CA SER A 43 3.91 0.49 -0.41
C SER A 43 3.29 -0.51 0.56
N TYR A 44 2.68 -1.58 0.04
CA TYR A 44 2.09 -2.63 0.86
C TYR A 44 3.16 -3.46 1.56
N GLU A 45 4.26 -3.81 0.89
CA GLU A 45 5.38 -4.55 1.49
C GLU A 45 5.92 -3.83 2.74
N ILE A 46 6.20 -2.53 2.64
CA ILE A 46 6.70 -1.71 3.76
C ILE A 46 5.65 -1.60 4.88
N LEU A 47 4.37 -1.45 4.54
CA LEU A 47 3.31 -1.16 5.51
C LEU A 47 2.63 -2.41 6.09
N SER A 48 2.76 -3.57 5.45
CA SER A 48 2.15 -4.82 5.93
C SER A 48 2.94 -5.43 7.08
N GLU A 49 4.25 -5.18 7.11
CA GLU A 49 5.15 -5.60 8.18
C GLU A 49 5.12 -4.57 9.31
N PRO A 50 4.73 -4.95 10.55
CA PRO A 50 4.66 -4.01 11.66
C PRO A 50 6.03 -3.42 12.02
N GLU A 51 7.12 -4.19 11.88
CA GLU A 51 8.48 -3.71 12.12
C GLU A 51 8.93 -2.70 11.05
N SER A 52 8.79 -3.05 9.76
CA SER A 52 9.11 -2.15 8.65
C SER A 52 8.26 -0.88 8.67
N ARG A 53 6.98 -1.00 9.04
CA ARG A 53 6.09 0.13 9.23
C ARG A 53 6.55 1.01 10.37
N LYS A 54 6.93 0.42 11.51
CA LYS A 54 7.42 1.17 12.66
C LYS A 54 8.70 1.92 12.32
N MET A 55 9.65 1.27 11.63
CA MET A 55 10.85 1.94 11.11
C MET A 55 10.49 3.07 10.14
N TYR A 56 9.52 2.87 9.26
CA TYR A 56 9.06 3.91 8.34
C TYR A 56 8.37 5.09 9.04
N ASP A 57 7.61 4.85 10.11
CA ASP A 57 7.00 5.89 10.96
C ASP A 57 8.03 6.57 11.90
N GLU A 58 9.10 5.87 12.31
CA GLU A 58 10.17 6.44 13.15
C GLU A 58 11.21 7.23 12.33
N HIS A 59 11.43 6.88 11.06
CA HIS A 59 12.39 7.55 10.17
C HIS A 59 11.75 8.48 9.11
N GLY A 60 10.41 8.50 8.99
CA GLY A 60 9.67 9.23 7.96
C GLY A 60 8.91 10.45 8.47
#